data_AF-A0A7V8ZBS7-F1
#
_entry.id   AF-A0A7V8ZBS7-F1
#
_cell.length_a   1.000
_cell.length_b   1.000
_cell.length_c   1.000
_cell.angle_alpha   90.00
_cell.angle_beta   90.00
_cell.angle_gamma   90.00
#
_symmetry.space_group_name_H-M   'P 1'
#
loop_
_entity.id
_entity.type
_entity.pdbx_description
1 polymer ?
#
loop_
_entity_poly.entity_id
_entity_poly.type
_entity_poly.pdbx_seq_one_letter_code
_entity_poly.pdbx_strand_id
1 'polypeptide(L)' 'HNIAMVYNGLGERDEAFAWLEKAYEERDVRLTFLKVDPKWDSFRSDPRFADLLRRIGFAA' A
#
# COMPACT_ATOMS: atom_id res chain seq x y z
N HIS A 1 1.38 -0.51 -8.12
CA HIS A 1 0.93 0.81 -7.58
C HIS A 1 -0.23 1.45 -8.36
N ASN A 2 -0.14 1.67 -9.69
CA ASN A 2 -1.17 2.42 -10.44
C ASN A 2 -2.60 1.88 -10.27
N ILE A 3 -2.76 0.56 -10.26
CA ILE A 3 -4.07 -0.06 -10.07
C ILE A 3 -4.56 0.09 -8.61
N ALA A 4 -3.69 -0.13 -7.62
CA ALA A 4 -4.03 0.13 -6.22
C ALA A 4 -4.44 1.59 -5.96
N MET A 5 -3.85 2.55 -6.68
CA MET A 5 -4.28 3.96 -6.62
C MET A 5 -5.65 4.20 -7.22
N VAL A 6 -6.01 3.50 -8.31
CA VAL A 6 -7.35 3.61 -8.91
C VAL A 6 -8.38 3.17 -7.86
N TYR A 7 -8.18 2.00 -7.26
CA TYR A 7 -9.07 1.49 -6.21
C TYR A 7 -9.11 2.39 -4.97
N ASN A 8 -7.97 2.95 -4.54
CA ASN A 8 -7.93 3.97 -3.50
C ASN A 8 -8.79 5.20 -3.85
N GLY A 9 -8.66 5.73 -5.07
CA GLY A 9 -9.44 6.87 -5.55
C GLY A 9 -10.95 6.60 -5.63
N LEU A 10 -11.34 5.33 -5.80
CA LEU A 10 -12.73 4.87 -5.80
C LEU A 10 -13.27 4.57 -4.38
N GLY A 11 -12.42 4.62 -3.35
CA GLY A 11 -12.80 4.22 -1.98
C GLY A 11 -12.89 2.70 -1.79
N GLU A 12 -12.51 1.92 -2.79
CA GLU A 12 -12.49 0.45 -2.80
C GLU A 12 -11.23 -0.05 -2.09
N ARG A 13 -11.27 0.03 -0.75
CA ARG A 13 -10.11 -0.18 0.10
C ARG A 13 -9.57 -1.61 0.05
N ASP A 14 -10.44 -2.62 -0.02
CA ASP A 14 -10.02 -4.02 0.00
C ASP A 14 -9.33 -4.41 -1.31
N GLU A 15 -9.83 -3.91 -2.44
CA GLU A 15 -9.20 -4.04 -3.76
C GLU A 15 -7.86 -3.31 -3.81
N ALA A 16 -7.78 -2.12 -3.22
CA ALA A 16 -6.51 -1.39 -3.11
C ALA A 16 -5.46 -2.23 -2.35
N PHE A 17 -5.84 -2.86 -1.23
CA PHE A 17 -4.95 -3.77 -0.50
C PHE A 17 -4.56 -5.01 -1.30
N ALA A 18 -5.51 -5.65 -2.00
CA ALA A 18 -5.21 -6.80 -2.85
C ALA A 18 -4.14 -6.46 -3.91
N TRP A 19 -4.22 -5.28 -4.51
CA TRP A 19 -3.22 -4.80 -5.47
C TRP A 19 -1.90 -4.38 -4.83
N LEU A 20 -1.90 -3.93 -3.58
CA LEU A 20 -0.67 -3.68 -2.83
C LEU A 20 0.06 -4.98 -2.47
N GLU A 21 -0.67 -6.01 -2.05
CA GLU A 21 -0.12 -7.34 -1.77
C GLU A 21 0.48 -7.97 -3.03
N LYS A 22 -0.23 -7.91 -4.16
CA LYS A 22 0.31 -8.36 -5.44
C LYS A 22 1.60 -7.62 -5.82
N ALA A 23 1.64 -6.30 -5.63
CA ALA A 23 2.85 -5.52 -5.88
C ALA A 23 4.01 -5.93 -4.94
N TYR A 24 3.71 -6.39 -3.72
CA TYR A 24 4.70 -6.90 -2.79
C TYR A 24 5.26 -8.25 -3.25
N GLU A 25 4.40 -9.18 -3.68
CA GLU A 25 4.81 -10.47 -4.25
C GLU A 25 5.70 -10.29 -5.48
N GLU A 26 5.37 -9.32 -6.34
CA GLU A 26 6.15 -8.95 -7.52
C GLU A 26 7.43 -8.17 -7.20
N ARG A 27 7.68 -7.83 -5.93
CA ARG A 27 8.80 -6.99 -5.47
C ARG A 27 8.87 -5.64 -6.20
N ASP A 28 7.72 -5.02 -6.41
CA ASP A 28 7.60 -3.72 -7.07
C ASP A 28 8.31 -2.63 -6.26
N VAL A 29 9.38 -2.07 -6.83
CA VAL A 29 10.21 -1.01 -6.21
C VAL A 29 9.40 0.21 -5.79
N ARG A 30 8.24 0.47 -6.39
CA ARG A 30 7.39 1.62 -6.05
C ARG A 30 6.78 1.53 -4.64
N LEU A 31 6.72 0.34 -4.05
CA LEU A 31 6.29 0.17 -2.66
C LEU A 31 7.21 0.89 -1.67
N THR A 32 8.43 1.25 -2.07
CA THR A 32 9.32 2.07 -1.24
C THR A 32 8.79 3.49 -0.97
N PHE A 33 7.87 3.99 -1.80
CA PHE A 33 7.25 5.31 -1.59
C PHE A 33 5.99 5.25 -0.72
N LEU A 34 5.51 4.06 -0.38
CA LEU A 34 4.23 3.87 0.32
C LEU A 34 4.19 4.57 1.69
N LYS A 35 5.35 4.66 2.38
CA LYS A 35 5.46 5.35 3.68
C LYS A 35 5.28 6.87 3.58
N VAL A 36 5.68 7.48 2.46
CA VAL A 36 5.82 8.94 2.32
C VAL A 36 4.81 9.58 1.37
N ASP A 37 4.20 8.83 0.45
CA ASP A 37 3.23 9.41 -0.50
C ASP A 37 1.89 9.72 0.21
N PRO A 38 1.44 11.00 0.21
CA PRO A 38 0.21 11.43 0.89
C PRO A 38 -1.06 10.72 0.44
N LYS A 39 -1.05 10.10 -0.75
CA LYS A 39 -2.20 9.34 -1.26
C LYS A 39 -2.57 8.15 -0.37
N TRP A 40 -1.63 7.68 0.46
CA TRP A 40 -1.84 6.57 1.38
C TRP A 40 -2.16 7.00 2.82
N ASP A 41 -2.36 8.29 3.07
CA ASP A 41 -2.64 8.82 4.41
C ASP A 41 -3.87 8.14 5.04
N SER A 42 -4.91 7.89 4.23
CA SER A 42 -6.14 7.21 4.68
C SER A 42 -5.96 5.72 5.00
N PHE A 43 -4.82 5.13 4.64
CA PHE A 43 -4.47 3.73 4.92
C PHE A 43 -3.62 3.60 6.19
N ARG A 44 -2.98 4.68 6.66
CA ARG A 44 -2.06 4.63 7.81
C ARG A 44 -2.72 4.19 9.13
N SER A 45 -4.03 4.35 9.26
CA SER A 45 -4.79 3.87 10.42
C SER A 45 -5.19 2.38 10.33
N ASP A 46 -5.05 1.75 9.17
CA ASP A 46 -5.41 0.35 8.96
C ASP A 46 -4.23 -0.57 9.33
N PRO A 47 -4.43 -1.57 10.22
CA PRO A 47 -3.36 -2.46 10.65
C PRO A 47 -2.71 -3.26 9.50
N ARG A 48 -3.46 -3.52 8.42
CA ARG A 48 -2.92 -4.21 7.22
C ARG A 48 -1.83 -3.39 6.54
N PHE A 49 -1.96 -2.06 6.56
CA PHE A 49 -0.97 -1.16 5.99
C PHE A 49 0.33 -1.15 6.80
N ALA A 50 0.21 -1.15 8.13
CA ALA A 50 1.37 -1.26 9.02
C ALA A 50 2.12 -2.59 8.83
N ASP A 51 1.39 -3.71 8.68
CA ASP A 51 2.01 -5.01 8.39
C ASP A 51 2.73 -5.02 7.03
N LEU A 52 2.10 -4.48 5.99
CA LEU A 52 2.70 -4.37 4.67
C LEU A 52 4.00 -3.54 4.71
N LEU A 53 4.00 -2.38 5.38
CA LEU A 53 5.20 -1.56 5.54
C LEU A 53 6.32 -2.30 6.28
N ARG A 54 5.98 -3.06 7.33
CA ARG A 54 6.94 -3.90 8.06
C ARG A 54 7.56 -4.96 7.14
N ARG A 55 6.75 -5.63 6.31
CA ARG A 55 7.21 -6.63 5.33
C ARG A 55 8.08 -6.03 4.23
N ILE A 56 7.83 -4.79 3.82
CA ILE A 56 8.68 -4.04 2.88
C ILE A 56 10.03 -3.64 3.52
N GLY A 57 10.13 -3.64 4.86
CA GLY A 57 11.35 -3.29 5.60
C GLY A 57 11.33 -1.88 6.20
N PHE A 58 10.17 -1.24 6.31
CA PHE A 58 10.02 0.11 6.90
C PHE A 58 9.81 0.16 8.41
N ALA A 59 10.00 -0.98 9.09
CA ALA A 59 9.93 -1.05 10.55
C ALA A 59 10.83 0.03 11.19
N ALA A 60 10.37 0.57 12.32
CA ALA A 60 11.20 1.39 13.20
C ALA A 60 12.32 0.54 13.82
#